data_AF-A0A2D5MKL5-F1
#
_entry.id   AF-A0A2D5MKL5-F1
#
_cell.length_a   1.000
_cell.length_b   1.000
_cell.length_c   1.000
_cell.angle_alpha   90.00
_cell.angle_beta   90.00
_cell.angle_gamma   90.00
#
_symmetry.space_group_name_H-M   'P 1'
#
loop_
_entity.id
_entity.type
_entity.pdbx_description
1 polymer ?
#
loop_
_entity_poly.entity_id
_entity_poly.type
_entity_poly.pdbx_seq_one_letter_code
_entity_poly.pdbx_strand_id
1 'polypeptide(L)'
;MIIFKKIRYKNFLSTGNSFTEIDLQQSKSTLVVGQNGAGKSTMLDAISFGLFGKPHRNITKPQLLNSINNKQCVVEVEFSVGAAQFKIVRGIKPGIFEIWKNGEMINQSSHAKEYQRILETNILKINHKSFHQVVVLGSSNFIPFMQLNPHNRRLVIEELLDIGVFSKMNQILKEEINVIKDSLREFSYNIDLTKNKVDTQKKYIADVSTLTEENRRNYEHRIHESQNSIDELQAKNSELSLGLEESIRVAEEGLSALHDKRQALMLGGQDRQTNLANVKKRIKFFEENESCPVCDQAISDSHKHGILESTKQEANGIQSECRKIGAEGTEVEKEISETGSVLRALRSKVSELGENNQQISSFQKQIQEYQLHLEKDVGADLEKANADLTQIKEQLSELQDKKIKANDEYTYKLVLGEMLKDTGIKTKIIKQYLPVMNQLINQYLQVLDFYVHFDLDEEFNETIRSRHRDEFTYASFSEGEKQRIDLALLFTWRQIAKMKNSVSTNLLVLDETFDSSLDDAGVENLLKILYTLDDSTNAFIISHKGEILDGKFESKIEFKKEKNFSKIAA
;
A
#
# COMPACT_ATOMS: atom_id res chain seq x y z
N MET A 1 13.23 -21.75 38.67
CA MET A 1 13.54 -21.54 40.08
C MET A 1 14.79 -20.67 40.22
N ILE A 2 14.71 -19.62 41.04
CA ILE A 2 15.84 -18.79 41.46
C ILE A 2 16.46 -19.45 42.69
N ILE A 3 17.77 -19.66 42.66
CA ILE A 3 18.49 -20.23 43.80
C ILE A 3 19.43 -19.16 44.33
N PHE A 4 19.02 -18.48 45.40
CA PHE A 4 19.84 -17.55 46.16
C PHE A 4 20.96 -18.30 46.88
N LYS A 5 22.20 -17.82 46.70
CA LYS A 5 23.42 -18.47 47.19
C LYS A 5 24.02 -17.72 48.35
N LYS A 6 24.29 -16.43 48.16
CA LYS A 6 25.02 -15.63 49.13
C LYS A 6 24.61 -14.18 49.05
N ILE A 7 24.59 -13.51 50.19
CA ILE A 7 24.49 -12.06 50.26
C ILE A 7 25.66 -11.48 51.06
N ARG A 8 26.22 -10.38 50.56
CA ARG A 8 27.27 -9.61 51.25
C ARG A 8 26.92 -8.14 51.26
N TYR A 9 27.14 -7.45 52.37
CA TYR A 9 26.91 -6.02 52.45
C TYR A 9 27.86 -5.35 53.43
N LYS A 10 28.23 -4.09 53.14
CA LYS A 10 29.04 -3.24 54.01
C LYS A 10 28.61 -1.78 53.91
N ASN A 11 28.86 -1.01 54.96
CA ASN A 11 28.43 0.38 55.11
C ASN A 11 26.93 0.57 54.82
N PHE A 12 26.13 -0.44 55.16
CA PHE A 12 24.69 -0.54 54.88
C PHE A 12 23.92 -0.59 56.20
N LEU A 13 23.04 0.37 56.43
CA LEU A 13 22.34 0.59 57.70
C LEU A 13 23.33 0.58 58.89
N SER A 14 23.17 -0.32 59.84
CA SER A 14 24.02 -0.42 61.04
C SER A 14 25.34 -1.19 60.83
N THR A 15 25.66 -1.65 59.62
CA THR A 15 26.92 -2.36 59.35
C THR A 15 28.09 -1.43 59.07
N GLY A 16 29.28 -1.86 59.51
CA GLY A 16 30.54 -1.13 59.30
C GLY A 16 31.19 -1.40 57.95
N ASN A 17 32.49 -1.08 57.83
CA ASN A 17 33.24 -1.18 56.58
C ASN A 17 33.70 -2.61 56.23
N SER A 18 33.57 -3.55 57.16
CA SER A 18 33.75 -4.98 56.89
C SER A 18 32.49 -5.56 56.24
N PHE A 19 32.65 -6.46 55.28
CA PHE A 19 31.52 -7.20 54.72
C PHE A 19 30.90 -8.10 55.79
N THR A 20 29.60 -7.94 55.99
CA THR A 20 28.75 -8.98 56.57
C THR A 20 28.37 -9.94 55.46
N GLU A 21 28.65 -11.23 55.63
CA GLU A 21 28.36 -12.27 54.64
C GLU A 21 27.40 -13.30 55.23
N ILE A 22 26.37 -13.66 54.47
CA ILE A 22 25.42 -14.70 54.85
C ILE A 22 25.32 -15.67 53.69
N ASP A 23 25.61 -16.94 53.97
CA ASP A 23 25.36 -18.04 53.04
C ASP A 23 23.89 -18.44 53.14
N LEU A 24 23.19 -18.34 52.01
CA LEU A 24 21.75 -18.61 51.91
C LEU A 24 21.46 -20.08 51.61
N GLN A 25 22.49 -20.92 51.46
CA GLN A 25 22.40 -22.35 51.16
C GLN A 25 22.92 -23.27 52.26
N GLN A 26 23.57 -22.71 53.28
CA GLN A 26 24.24 -23.48 54.32
C GLN A 26 23.33 -24.50 55.03
N SER A 27 22.07 -24.15 55.26
CA SER A 27 21.09 -24.97 55.99
C SER A 27 19.67 -24.75 55.45
N LYS A 28 18.81 -25.74 55.64
CA LYS A 28 17.39 -25.65 55.25
C LYS A 28 16.60 -24.76 56.18
N SER A 29 16.99 -24.69 57.46
CA SER A 29 16.36 -23.79 58.42
C SER A 29 17.40 -23.09 59.28
N THR A 30 17.25 -21.76 59.38
CA THR A 30 18.22 -20.90 60.07
C THR A 30 17.49 -19.94 60.99
N LEU A 31 17.79 -20.00 62.28
CA LEU A 31 17.32 -19.05 63.27
C LEU A 31 18.25 -17.84 63.34
N VAL A 32 17.72 -16.64 63.13
CA VAL A 32 18.46 -15.37 63.19
C VAL A 32 18.04 -14.63 64.45
N VAL A 33 18.95 -14.54 65.42
CA VAL A 33 18.71 -13.96 66.75
C VAL A 33 19.68 -12.83 67.06
N GLY A 34 19.42 -12.08 68.12
CA GLY A 34 20.20 -10.93 68.54
C GLY A 34 19.34 -9.90 69.26
N GLN A 35 19.96 -8.94 69.94
CA GLN A 35 19.22 -7.89 70.66
C GLN A 35 18.42 -6.97 69.71
N ASN A 36 17.46 -6.21 70.26
CA ASN A 36 16.74 -5.20 69.51
C ASN A 36 17.69 -4.19 68.86
N GLY A 37 17.50 -3.97 67.56
CA GLY A 37 18.37 -3.09 66.76
C GLY A 37 19.75 -3.65 66.43
N ALA A 38 20.07 -4.92 66.73
CA ALA A 38 21.35 -5.55 66.40
C ALA A 38 21.57 -5.84 64.89
N GLY A 39 20.61 -5.48 64.03
CA GLY A 39 20.73 -5.63 62.58
C GLY A 39 20.19 -6.93 61.99
N LYS A 40 19.36 -7.69 62.73
CA LYS A 40 18.81 -8.98 62.28
C LYS A 40 18.12 -8.91 60.91
N SER A 41 17.17 -7.99 60.75
CA SER A 41 16.44 -7.80 59.48
C SER A 41 17.19 -6.96 58.44
N THR A 42 18.44 -6.54 58.71
CA THR A 42 19.26 -5.80 57.73
C THR A 42 19.50 -6.63 56.46
N MET A 43 19.52 -7.96 56.57
CA MET A 43 19.65 -8.83 55.41
C MET A 43 18.48 -8.67 54.41
N LEU A 44 17.25 -8.44 54.89
CA LEU A 44 16.07 -8.26 54.05
C LEU A 44 16.16 -7.00 53.22
N ASP A 45 16.53 -5.88 53.87
CA ASP A 45 16.77 -4.62 53.18
C ASP A 45 17.94 -4.76 52.19
N ALA A 46 18.98 -5.52 52.53
CA ALA A 46 20.11 -5.76 51.63
C ALA A 46 19.68 -6.58 50.39
N ILE A 47 18.94 -7.68 50.55
CA ILE A 47 18.43 -8.47 49.42
C ILE A 47 17.51 -7.61 48.55
N SER A 48 16.56 -6.90 49.17
CA SER A 48 15.60 -6.05 48.47
C SER A 48 16.30 -4.92 47.70
N PHE A 49 17.26 -4.25 48.34
CA PHE A 49 18.06 -3.22 47.70
C PHE A 49 18.92 -3.78 46.57
N GLY A 50 19.59 -4.90 46.80
CA GLY A 50 20.45 -5.56 45.81
C GLY A 50 19.68 -5.96 44.55
N LEU A 51 18.49 -6.52 44.68
CA LEU A 51 17.68 -6.97 43.54
C LEU A 51 16.90 -5.81 42.89
N PHE A 52 16.24 -4.96 43.68
CA PHE A 52 15.24 -4.00 43.18
C PHE A 52 15.66 -2.53 43.29
N GLY A 53 16.80 -2.24 43.92
CA GLY A 53 17.24 -0.87 44.20
C GLY A 53 16.36 -0.12 45.21
N LYS A 54 15.46 -0.84 45.88
CA LYS A 54 14.48 -0.33 46.85
C LYS A 54 14.64 -1.07 48.18
N PRO A 55 14.47 -0.39 49.32
CA PRO A 55 14.45 -1.08 50.61
C PRO A 55 13.23 -1.98 50.77
N HIS A 56 13.32 -2.90 51.73
CA HIS A 56 12.15 -3.67 52.19
C HIS A 56 11.31 -2.80 53.13
N ARG A 57 11.96 -2.08 54.05
CA ARG A 57 11.29 -1.15 54.97
C ARG A 57 10.83 0.13 54.25
N ASN A 58 9.84 0.81 54.83
CA ASN A 58 9.36 2.11 54.35
C ASN A 58 10.35 3.25 54.66
N ILE A 59 11.55 3.16 54.10
CA ILE A 59 12.63 4.15 54.19
C ILE A 59 13.08 4.55 52.80
N THR A 60 13.78 5.68 52.69
CA THR A 60 14.32 6.18 51.43
C THR A 60 15.69 5.56 51.13
N LYS A 61 16.05 5.46 49.85
CA LYS A 61 17.36 4.93 49.43
C LYS A 61 18.56 5.58 50.13
N PRO A 62 18.63 6.91 50.34
CA PRO A 62 19.73 7.52 51.09
C PRO A 62 19.83 7.07 52.55
N GLN A 63 18.74 6.67 53.18
CA GLN A 63 18.73 6.18 54.57
C GLN A 63 19.32 4.77 54.71
N LEU A 64 19.53 4.04 53.60
CA LEU A 64 20.23 2.76 53.60
C LEU A 64 21.74 2.90 53.82
N LEU A 65 22.28 4.09 53.57
CA LEU A 65 23.69 4.39 53.76
C LEU A 65 24.00 4.46 55.27
N ASN A 66 25.05 3.78 55.71
CA ASN A 66 25.52 3.91 57.09
C ASN A 66 25.88 5.37 57.40
N SER A 67 25.27 5.92 58.44
CA SER A 67 25.38 7.34 58.81
C SER A 67 26.72 7.73 59.44
N ILE A 68 27.55 6.75 59.86
CA ILE A 68 28.88 6.99 60.42
C ILE A 68 29.89 7.11 59.27
N ASN A 69 29.91 6.12 58.37
CA ASN A 69 30.87 6.06 57.28
C ASN A 69 30.47 6.96 56.11
N ASN A 70 29.18 7.14 55.83
CA ASN A 70 28.60 8.04 54.82
C ASN A 70 29.11 7.88 53.37
N LYS A 71 29.84 6.80 53.06
CA LYS A 71 30.34 6.46 51.73
C LYS A 71 30.58 4.96 51.59
N GLN A 72 30.85 4.50 50.38
CA GLN A 72 31.26 3.13 50.05
C GLN A 72 30.28 2.05 50.53
N CYS A 73 28.98 2.37 50.49
CA CYS A 73 27.92 1.37 50.70
C CYS A 73 27.89 0.44 49.50
N VAL A 74 28.00 -0.86 49.74
CA VAL A 74 27.99 -1.90 48.71
C VAL A 74 27.17 -3.08 49.21
N VAL A 75 26.32 -3.60 48.33
CA VAL A 75 25.54 -4.83 48.52
C VAL A 75 25.77 -5.73 47.31
N GLU A 76 26.06 -6.99 47.57
CA GLU A 76 26.28 -8.04 46.57
C GLU A 76 25.29 -9.18 46.82
N VAL A 77 24.53 -9.56 45.80
CA VAL A 77 23.59 -10.69 45.85
C VAL A 77 23.98 -11.70 44.77
N GLU A 78 24.29 -12.93 45.18
CA GLU A 78 24.67 -14.03 44.29
C GLU A 78 23.54 -15.06 44.24
N PHE A 79 23.11 -15.42 43.04
CA PHE A 79 22.05 -16.40 42.80
C PHE A 79 22.21 -17.10 41.44
N SER A 80 21.48 -18.19 41.22
CA SER A 80 21.42 -18.85 39.91
C SER A 80 20.00 -19.00 39.40
N VAL A 81 19.83 -18.92 38.09
CA VAL A 81 18.56 -19.18 37.39
C VAL A 81 18.84 -20.17 36.27
N GLY A 82 18.29 -21.38 36.39
CA GLY A 82 18.67 -22.50 35.52
C GLY A 82 20.16 -22.80 35.64
N ALA A 83 20.86 -22.92 34.52
CA ALA A 83 22.31 -23.15 34.49
C ALA A 83 23.15 -21.88 34.70
N ALA A 84 22.55 -20.68 34.58
CA ALA A 84 23.29 -19.43 34.63
C ALA A 84 23.50 -18.94 36.07
N GLN A 85 24.72 -18.48 36.35
CA GLN A 85 25.14 -17.88 37.62
C GLN A 85 25.09 -16.36 37.50
N PHE A 86 24.49 -15.69 38.48
CA PHE A 86 24.34 -14.24 38.51
C PHE A 86 24.91 -13.64 39.79
N LYS A 87 25.53 -12.47 39.65
CA LYS A 87 25.95 -11.63 40.77
C LYS A 87 25.52 -10.19 40.51
N ILE A 88 24.76 -9.62 41.44
CA ILE A 88 24.30 -8.23 41.37
C ILE A 88 25.08 -7.41 42.38
N VAL A 89 25.72 -6.34 41.92
CA VAL A 89 26.46 -5.41 42.78
C VAL A 89 25.78 -4.06 42.73
N ARG A 90 25.35 -3.56 43.89
CA ARG A 90 24.80 -2.20 44.02
C ARG A 90 25.50 -1.40 45.08
N GLY A 91 25.68 -0.11 44.80
CA GLY A 91 26.34 0.80 45.71
C GLY A 91 25.67 2.16 45.85
N ILE A 92 25.94 2.80 46.98
CA ILE A 92 25.57 4.19 47.27
C ILE A 92 26.84 4.96 47.65
N LYS A 93 27.07 6.08 46.97
CA LYS A 93 28.24 6.95 47.13
C LYS A 93 29.58 6.16 47.11
N PRO A 94 30.02 5.64 45.94
CA PRO A 94 29.51 5.91 44.59
C PRO A 94 28.27 5.08 44.23
N GLY A 95 27.48 5.58 43.27
CA GLY A 95 26.35 4.85 42.72
C GLY A 95 26.83 3.73 41.80
N ILE A 96 26.68 2.48 42.23
CA ILE A 96 27.08 1.29 41.45
C ILE A 96 25.82 0.49 41.14
N PHE A 97 25.71 -0.03 39.92
CA PHE A 97 24.71 -1.04 39.56
C PHE A 97 25.28 -1.93 38.45
N GLU A 98 25.71 -3.12 38.82
CA GLU A 98 26.34 -4.10 37.92
C GLU A 98 25.58 -5.43 37.98
N ILE A 99 25.45 -6.07 36.83
CA ILE A 99 24.86 -7.40 36.68
C ILE A 99 25.91 -8.26 36.01
N TRP A 100 26.39 -9.25 36.74
CA TRP A 100 27.37 -10.21 36.26
C TRP A 100 26.65 -11.53 35.95
N LYS A 101 26.91 -12.11 34.78
CA LYS A 101 26.39 -13.41 34.34
C LYS A 101 27.57 -14.31 33.99
N ASN A 102 27.72 -15.43 34.68
CA ASN A 102 28.81 -16.40 34.49
C ASN A 102 30.23 -15.77 34.53
N GLY A 103 30.42 -14.74 35.37
CA GLY A 103 31.71 -14.05 35.50
C GLY A 103 31.92 -12.90 34.50
N GLU A 104 31.03 -12.72 33.53
CA GLU A 104 31.07 -11.58 32.60
C GLU A 104 30.02 -10.53 32.97
N MET A 105 30.41 -9.27 32.95
CA MET A 105 29.49 -8.16 33.21
C MET A 105 28.59 -7.93 32.00
N ILE A 106 27.28 -7.94 32.21
CA ILE A 106 26.32 -7.58 31.16
C ILE A 106 26.53 -6.10 30.82
N ASN A 107 26.52 -5.77 29.53
CA ASN A 107 26.61 -4.40 29.04
C ASN A 107 25.58 -3.52 29.76
N GLN A 108 26.07 -2.51 30.49
CA GLN A 108 25.20 -1.51 31.10
C GLN A 108 24.52 -0.74 29.98
N SER A 109 23.19 -0.79 29.93
CA SER A 109 22.44 0.17 29.10
C SER A 109 22.66 1.58 29.66
N SER A 110 22.66 2.60 28.79
CA SER A 110 22.89 4.00 29.18
C SER A 110 21.88 4.52 30.21
N HIS A 111 20.78 3.81 30.44
CA HIS A 111 19.73 4.16 31.39
C HIS A 111 19.54 3.07 32.46
N ALA A 112 19.85 3.40 33.71
CA ALA A 112 19.68 2.50 34.87
C ALA A 112 18.26 1.92 35.02
N LYS A 113 17.21 2.61 34.53
CA LYS A 113 15.82 2.11 34.52
C LYS A 113 15.65 0.91 33.58
N GLU A 114 16.27 0.94 32.41
CA GLU A 114 16.22 -0.16 31.46
C GLU A 114 17.03 -1.36 31.98
N TYR A 115 18.19 -1.08 32.58
CA TYR A 115 19.01 -2.10 33.22
C TYR A 115 18.26 -2.80 34.38
N GLN A 116 17.48 -2.04 35.16
CA GLN A 116 16.57 -2.59 36.18
C GLN A 116 15.50 -3.48 35.56
N ARG A 117 14.89 -3.04 34.45
CA ARG A 117 13.84 -3.80 33.75
C ARG A 117 14.37 -5.13 33.22
N ILE A 118 15.60 -5.17 32.72
CA ILE A 118 16.25 -6.42 32.29
C ILE A 118 16.37 -7.39 33.47
N LEU A 119 16.82 -6.90 34.63
CA LEU A 119 16.93 -7.74 35.83
C LEU A 119 15.58 -8.30 36.28
N GLU A 120 14.57 -7.44 36.41
CA GLU A 120 13.24 -7.86 36.91
C GLU A 120 12.46 -8.71 35.90
N THR A 121 12.45 -8.34 34.61
CA THR A 121 11.61 -9.01 33.60
C THR A 121 12.28 -10.23 32.97
N ASN A 122 13.60 -10.19 32.73
CA ASN A 122 14.27 -11.24 31.95
C ASN A 122 15.02 -12.25 32.83
N ILE A 123 15.57 -11.82 33.97
CA ILE A 123 16.38 -12.68 34.84
C ILE A 123 15.55 -13.20 36.02
N LEU A 124 15.00 -12.30 36.84
CA LEU A 124 14.24 -12.66 38.05
C LEU A 124 12.81 -13.09 37.71
N LYS A 125 12.19 -12.48 36.69
CA LYS A 125 10.77 -12.65 36.33
C LYS A 125 9.79 -12.34 37.46
N ILE A 126 10.21 -11.55 38.44
CA ILE A 126 9.42 -11.18 39.61
C ILE A 126 9.70 -9.72 39.95
N ASN A 127 8.65 -8.95 40.24
CA ASN A 127 8.80 -7.56 40.67
C ASN A 127 9.01 -7.46 42.19
N HIS A 128 9.33 -6.26 42.67
CA HIS A 128 9.56 -6.00 44.11
C HIS A 128 8.35 -6.34 45.00
N LYS A 129 7.12 -6.07 44.56
CA LYS A 129 5.90 -6.35 45.35
C LYS A 129 5.64 -7.85 45.44
N SER A 130 5.69 -8.56 44.33
CA SER A 130 5.52 -10.02 44.27
C SER A 130 6.62 -10.74 45.03
N PHE A 131 7.85 -10.20 45.02
CA PHE A 131 8.95 -10.72 45.85
C PHE A 131 8.61 -10.72 47.33
N HIS A 132 8.04 -9.63 47.85
CA HIS A 132 7.58 -9.62 49.24
C HIS A 132 6.48 -10.65 49.46
N GLN A 133 5.51 -10.81 48.56
CA GLN A 133 4.40 -11.78 48.78
C GLN A 133 4.82 -13.26 48.77
N VAL A 134 5.97 -13.61 48.19
CA VAL A 134 6.42 -15.02 48.03
C VAL A 134 7.61 -15.35 48.93
N VAL A 135 8.53 -14.40 49.13
CA VAL A 135 9.82 -14.63 49.78
C VAL A 135 9.84 -14.14 51.22
N VAL A 136 9.10 -13.08 51.56
CA VAL A 136 9.23 -12.40 52.86
C VAL A 136 7.88 -12.26 53.54
N LEU A 137 7.74 -12.80 54.75
CA LEU A 137 6.66 -12.42 55.64
C LEU A 137 7.24 -11.64 56.81
N GLY A 138 6.67 -10.49 57.14
CA GLY A 138 7.17 -9.68 58.25
C GLY A 138 6.06 -8.97 59.01
N SER A 139 6.30 -8.68 60.29
CA SER A 139 5.40 -7.89 61.14
C SER A 139 5.48 -6.38 60.86
N SER A 140 6.63 -5.88 60.39
CA SER A 140 6.90 -4.45 60.26
C SER A 140 7.08 -4.02 58.80
N ASN A 141 6.29 -3.05 58.35
CA ASN A 141 6.32 -2.44 57.01
C ASN A 141 6.04 -3.37 55.80
N PHE A 142 5.72 -4.64 56.03
CA PHE A 142 5.14 -5.53 55.02
C PHE A 142 3.66 -5.16 54.81
N ILE A 143 3.22 -5.08 53.55
CA ILE A 143 1.80 -4.93 53.21
C ILE A 143 1.29 -6.32 52.78
N PRO A 144 0.43 -6.97 53.59
CA PRO A 144 -0.13 -8.26 53.23
C PRO A 144 -0.97 -8.22 51.95
N PHE A 145 -1.11 -9.38 51.31
CA PHE A 145 -1.86 -9.53 50.06
C PHE A 145 -3.28 -8.94 50.16
N MET A 146 -3.99 -9.22 51.26
CA MET A 146 -5.35 -8.72 51.48
C MET A 146 -5.42 -7.21 51.75
N GLN A 147 -4.31 -6.53 52.02
CA GLN A 147 -4.26 -5.08 52.16
C GLN A 147 -3.82 -4.38 50.87
N LEU A 148 -3.36 -5.14 49.86
CA LEU A 148 -3.07 -4.58 48.54
C LEU A 148 -4.38 -4.14 47.87
N ASN A 149 -4.31 -3.05 47.10
CA ASN A 149 -5.42 -2.66 46.24
C ASN A 149 -5.69 -3.73 45.15
N PRO A 150 -6.91 -3.81 44.59
CA PRO A 150 -7.30 -4.86 43.65
C PRO A 150 -6.36 -4.99 42.44
N HIS A 151 -5.89 -3.86 41.90
CA HIS A 151 -4.92 -3.85 40.80
C HIS A 151 -3.60 -4.54 41.17
N ASN A 152 -3.04 -4.23 42.34
CA ASN A 152 -1.81 -4.84 42.81
C ASN A 152 -2.00 -6.33 43.16
N ARG A 153 -3.14 -6.73 43.72
CA ARG A 153 -3.48 -8.15 43.95
C ARG A 153 -3.42 -8.91 42.63
N ARG A 154 -4.10 -8.39 41.60
CA ARG A 154 -4.11 -8.97 40.26
C ARG A 154 -2.72 -9.06 39.65
N LEU A 155 -1.91 -8.00 39.75
CA LEU A 155 -0.53 -8.01 39.24
C LEU A 155 0.33 -9.12 39.89
N VAL A 156 0.21 -9.31 41.21
CA VAL A 156 0.92 -10.39 41.91
C VAL A 156 0.49 -11.74 41.35
N ILE A 157 -0.81 -12.01 41.25
CA ILE A 157 -1.29 -13.31 40.74
C ILE A 157 -0.93 -13.52 39.26
N GLU A 158 -1.01 -12.49 38.42
CA GLU A 158 -0.61 -12.58 37.01
C GLU A 158 0.87 -12.95 36.84
N GLU A 159 1.74 -12.47 37.73
CA GLU A 159 3.16 -12.84 37.76
C GLU A 159 3.38 -14.27 38.27
N LEU A 160 2.70 -14.66 39.35
CA LEU A 160 2.80 -16.02 39.90
C LEU A 160 2.34 -17.08 38.89
N LEU A 161 1.33 -16.76 38.07
CA LEU A 161 0.82 -17.64 37.04
C LEU A 161 1.58 -17.54 35.70
N ASP A 162 2.56 -16.63 35.57
CA ASP A 162 3.29 -16.27 34.34
C ASP A 162 2.37 -15.91 33.15
N ILE A 163 1.24 -15.26 33.43
CA ILE A 163 0.25 -14.87 32.40
C ILE A 163 0.42 -13.42 31.95
N GLY A 164 1.40 -12.69 32.48
CA GLY A 164 1.78 -11.35 31.99
C GLY A 164 2.23 -11.33 30.52
N VAL A 165 2.64 -12.48 29.97
CA VAL A 165 3.00 -12.63 28.55
C VAL A 165 1.87 -12.23 27.61
N PHE A 166 0.61 -12.51 27.96
CA PHE A 166 -0.55 -12.16 27.12
C PHE A 166 -0.74 -10.65 26.98
N SER A 167 -0.39 -9.86 28.01
CA SER A 167 -0.37 -8.40 27.92
C SER A 167 0.62 -7.92 26.84
N LYS A 168 1.79 -8.55 26.81
CA LYS A 168 2.87 -8.21 25.87
C LYS A 168 2.50 -8.65 24.45
N MET A 169 1.91 -9.84 24.30
CA MET A 169 1.35 -10.31 23.02
C MET A 169 0.28 -9.36 22.50
N ASN A 170 -0.63 -8.88 23.36
CA ASN A 170 -1.67 -7.92 22.98
C ASN A 170 -1.07 -6.58 22.51
N GLN A 171 0.01 -6.12 23.15
CA GLN A 171 0.71 -4.90 22.72
C GLN A 171 1.30 -5.08 21.31
N ILE A 172 2.04 -6.16 21.06
CA ILE A 172 2.64 -6.47 19.76
C ILE A 172 1.54 -6.60 18.70
N LEU A 173 0.47 -7.32 19.01
CA LEU A 173 -0.66 -7.50 18.10
C LEU A 173 -1.33 -6.17 17.72
N LYS A 174 -1.46 -5.22 18.66
CA LYS A 174 -1.97 -3.87 18.35
C LYS A 174 -1.07 -3.12 17.38
N GLU A 175 0.25 -3.24 17.53
CA GLU A 175 1.21 -2.65 16.60
C GLU A 175 1.05 -3.25 15.20
N GLU A 176 0.96 -4.58 15.09
CA GLU A 176 0.72 -5.27 13.82
C GLU A 176 -0.63 -4.90 13.18
N ILE A 177 -1.71 -4.81 13.97
CA ILE A 177 -3.03 -4.39 13.50
C ILE A 177 -2.98 -2.98 12.90
N ASN A 178 -2.23 -2.07 13.53
CA ASN A 178 -2.09 -0.70 13.01
C ASN A 178 -1.37 -0.69 11.65
N VAL A 179 -0.31 -1.48 11.49
CA VAL A 179 0.40 -1.62 10.21
C VAL A 179 -0.54 -2.12 9.11
N ILE A 180 -1.30 -3.19 9.36
CA ILE A 180 -2.25 -3.72 8.37
C ILE A 180 -3.35 -2.70 8.05
N LYS A 181 -3.83 -1.98 9.06
CA LYS A 181 -4.85 -0.94 8.88
C LYS A 181 -4.36 0.18 7.95
N ASP A 182 -3.09 0.56 8.06
CA ASP A 182 -2.49 1.55 7.17
C ASP A 182 -2.30 0.99 5.75
N SER A 183 -1.87 -0.27 5.60
CA SER A 183 -1.83 -0.94 4.29
C SER A 183 -3.22 -1.05 3.64
N LEU A 184 -4.27 -1.33 4.41
CA LEU A 184 -5.66 -1.36 3.90
C LEU A 184 -6.13 0.00 3.40
N ARG A 185 -5.73 1.09 4.07
CA ARG A 185 -6.00 2.46 3.61
C ARG A 185 -5.27 2.75 2.30
N GLU A 186 -3.99 2.38 2.22
CA GLU A 186 -3.18 2.54 1.01
C GLU A 186 -3.75 1.75 -0.16
N PHE A 187 -4.09 0.47 0.02
CA PHE A 187 -4.74 -0.33 -1.02
C PHE A 187 -6.07 0.26 -1.46
N SER A 188 -6.89 0.76 -0.54
CA SER A 188 -8.16 1.40 -0.88
C SER A 188 -7.95 2.65 -1.73
N TYR A 189 -7.00 3.50 -1.35
CA TYR A 189 -6.63 4.69 -2.12
C TYR A 189 -6.11 4.33 -3.52
N ASN A 190 -5.20 3.36 -3.62
CA ASN A 190 -4.65 2.92 -4.91
C ASN A 190 -5.70 2.27 -5.81
N ILE A 191 -6.66 1.52 -5.24
CA ILE A 191 -7.81 0.98 -5.96
C ILE A 191 -8.65 2.12 -6.53
N ASP A 192 -8.96 3.14 -5.75
CA ASP A 192 -9.79 4.26 -6.20
C ASP A 192 -9.08 5.10 -7.29
N LEU A 193 -7.77 5.34 -7.13
CA LEU A 193 -6.95 5.95 -8.19
C LEU A 193 -6.95 5.12 -9.47
N THR A 194 -6.80 3.80 -9.37
CA THR A 194 -6.75 2.91 -10.54
C THR A 194 -8.11 2.80 -11.21
N LYS A 195 -9.21 2.77 -10.44
CA LYS A 195 -10.58 2.88 -10.99
C LYS A 195 -10.78 4.16 -11.77
N ASN A 196 -10.33 5.30 -11.24
CA ASN A 196 -10.40 6.56 -11.97
C ASN A 196 -9.61 6.50 -13.29
N LYS A 197 -8.41 5.89 -13.30
CA LYS A 197 -7.65 5.65 -14.54
C LYS A 197 -8.41 4.76 -15.53
N VAL A 198 -9.05 3.69 -15.07
CA VAL A 198 -9.91 2.82 -15.90
C VAL A 198 -11.04 3.64 -16.54
N ASP A 199 -11.71 4.49 -15.77
CA ASP A 199 -12.83 5.28 -16.27
C ASP A 199 -12.39 6.36 -17.26
N THR A 200 -11.25 7.02 -17.01
CA THR A 200 -10.64 7.96 -17.96
C THR A 200 -10.25 7.26 -19.27
N GLN A 201 -9.60 6.09 -19.19
CA GLN A 201 -9.19 5.33 -20.36
C GLN A 201 -10.41 4.83 -21.17
N LYS A 202 -11.49 4.39 -20.50
CA LYS A 202 -12.74 4.03 -21.17
C LYS A 202 -13.35 5.21 -21.92
N LYS A 203 -13.37 6.41 -21.31
CA LYS A 203 -13.87 7.62 -21.98
C LYS A 203 -13.02 7.96 -23.20
N TYR A 204 -11.70 7.92 -23.06
CA TYR A 204 -10.79 8.14 -24.18
C TYR A 204 -11.03 7.15 -25.33
N ILE A 205 -11.18 5.86 -25.05
CA ILE A 205 -11.51 4.84 -26.07
C ILE A 205 -12.85 5.15 -26.73
N ALA A 206 -13.87 5.55 -25.96
CA ALA A 206 -15.17 5.91 -26.51
C ALA A 206 -15.08 7.14 -27.44
N ASP A 207 -14.39 8.19 -27.01
CA ASP A 207 -14.22 9.43 -27.77
C ASP A 207 -13.44 9.17 -29.08
N VAL A 208 -12.34 8.40 -29.00
CA VAL A 208 -11.57 7.99 -30.17
C VAL A 208 -12.45 7.13 -31.09
N SER A 209 -13.17 6.15 -30.55
CA SER A 209 -14.06 5.29 -31.35
C SER A 209 -15.13 6.08 -32.09
N THR A 210 -15.75 7.08 -31.45
CA THR A 210 -16.74 7.94 -32.13
C THR A 210 -16.12 8.81 -33.21
N LEU A 211 -14.95 9.40 -32.94
CA LEU A 211 -14.24 10.23 -33.91
C LEU A 211 -13.79 9.41 -35.12
N THR A 212 -13.32 8.18 -34.87
CA THR A 212 -12.91 7.22 -35.88
C THR A 212 -14.09 6.78 -36.76
N GLU A 213 -15.26 6.48 -36.16
CA GLU A 213 -16.48 6.19 -36.94
C GLU A 213 -16.95 7.41 -37.77
N GLU A 214 -16.90 8.61 -37.21
CA GLU A 214 -17.30 9.83 -37.91
C GLU A 214 -16.39 10.14 -39.10
N ASN A 215 -15.07 10.07 -38.90
CA ASN A 215 -14.07 10.22 -39.96
C ASN A 215 -14.27 9.16 -41.05
N ARG A 216 -14.50 7.90 -40.66
CA ARG A 216 -14.79 6.82 -41.61
C ARG A 216 -16.03 7.13 -42.45
N ARG A 217 -17.14 7.55 -41.83
CA ARG A 217 -18.37 7.93 -42.55
C ARG A 217 -18.13 9.11 -43.51
N ASN A 218 -17.33 10.09 -43.10
CA ASN A 218 -16.99 11.26 -43.92
C ASN A 218 -16.16 10.84 -45.15
N TYR A 219 -15.14 10.00 -44.97
CA TYR A 219 -14.35 9.48 -46.10
C TYR A 219 -15.20 8.60 -47.03
N GLU A 220 -16.04 7.72 -46.50
CA GLU A 220 -16.98 6.90 -47.30
C GLU A 220 -17.94 7.79 -48.10
N HIS A 221 -18.48 8.87 -47.49
CA HIS A 221 -19.33 9.84 -48.18
C HIS A 221 -18.59 10.57 -49.31
N ARG A 222 -17.38 11.08 -49.06
CA ARG A 222 -16.58 11.78 -50.07
C ARG A 222 -16.16 10.88 -51.23
N ILE A 223 -15.88 9.61 -50.94
CA ILE A 223 -15.61 8.59 -51.96
C ILE A 223 -16.86 8.41 -52.83
N HIS A 224 -18.04 8.28 -52.21
CA HIS A 224 -19.30 8.13 -52.94
C HIS A 224 -19.64 9.36 -53.80
N GLU A 225 -19.44 10.58 -53.27
CA GLU A 225 -19.62 11.82 -54.06
C GLU A 225 -18.66 11.89 -55.24
N SER A 226 -17.38 11.59 -55.01
CA SER A 226 -16.36 11.59 -56.07
C SER A 226 -16.65 10.54 -57.14
N GLN A 227 -17.15 9.37 -56.73
CA GLN A 227 -17.55 8.30 -57.66
C GLN A 227 -18.76 8.71 -58.50
N ASN A 228 -19.80 9.31 -57.88
CA ASN A 228 -20.95 9.84 -58.62
C ASN A 228 -20.52 10.89 -59.66
N SER A 229 -19.62 11.81 -59.30
CA SER A 229 -19.10 12.81 -60.24
C SER A 229 -18.31 12.17 -61.39
N ILE A 230 -17.53 11.12 -61.11
CA ILE A 230 -16.85 10.34 -62.16
C ILE A 230 -17.89 9.70 -63.10
N ASP A 231 -18.91 9.06 -62.56
CA ASP A 231 -19.94 8.37 -63.34
C ASP A 231 -20.72 9.35 -64.24
N GLU A 232 -21.07 10.54 -63.72
CA GLU A 232 -21.69 11.63 -64.50
C GLU A 232 -20.79 12.13 -65.64
N LEU A 233 -19.51 12.40 -65.34
CA LEU A 233 -18.55 12.85 -66.35
C LEU A 233 -18.26 11.76 -67.40
N GLN A 234 -18.23 10.49 -67.00
CA GLN A 234 -18.08 9.36 -67.91
C GLN A 234 -19.30 9.17 -68.81
N ALA A 235 -20.51 9.32 -68.28
CA ALA A 235 -21.74 9.29 -69.06
C ALA A 235 -21.75 10.42 -70.10
N LYS A 236 -21.40 11.64 -69.68
CA LYS A 236 -21.28 12.82 -70.56
C LYS A 236 -20.20 12.64 -71.62
N ASN A 237 -19.05 12.06 -71.26
CA ASN A 237 -17.98 11.73 -72.22
C ASN A 237 -18.42 10.67 -73.23
N SER A 238 -19.20 9.68 -72.79
CA SER A 238 -19.76 8.66 -73.68
C SER A 238 -20.73 9.27 -74.68
N GLU A 239 -21.58 10.21 -74.25
CA GLU A 239 -22.49 10.95 -75.14
C GLU A 239 -21.73 11.86 -76.13
N LEU A 240 -20.73 12.60 -75.66
CA LEU A 240 -19.94 13.51 -76.48
C LEU A 240 -19.05 12.81 -77.50
N SER A 241 -18.56 11.60 -77.20
CA SER A 241 -17.66 10.84 -78.08
C SER A 241 -18.38 10.04 -79.17
N LEU A 242 -19.68 9.73 -78.99
CA LEU A 242 -20.48 8.97 -79.95
C LEU A 242 -20.49 9.65 -81.34
N GLY A 243 -19.87 8.97 -82.31
CA GLY A 243 -19.80 9.44 -83.70
C GLY A 243 -18.98 10.72 -83.91
N LEU A 244 -18.25 11.18 -82.90
CA LEU A 244 -17.48 12.43 -82.96
C LEU A 244 -16.29 12.32 -83.92
N GLU A 245 -15.51 11.24 -83.83
CA GLU A 245 -14.38 10.99 -84.74
C GLU A 245 -14.83 10.89 -86.20
N GLU A 246 -15.93 10.17 -86.44
CA GLU A 246 -16.53 10.03 -87.77
C GLU A 246 -17.02 11.38 -88.30
N SER A 247 -17.71 12.16 -87.47
CA SER A 247 -18.24 13.49 -87.85
C SER A 247 -17.11 14.49 -88.14
N ILE A 248 -16.01 14.43 -87.38
CA ILE A 248 -14.83 15.25 -87.64
C ILE A 248 -14.21 14.85 -88.97
N ARG A 249 -13.98 13.55 -89.21
CA ARG A 249 -13.39 13.05 -90.45
C ARG A 249 -14.21 13.47 -91.68
N VAL A 250 -15.52 13.26 -91.65
CA VAL A 250 -16.44 13.61 -92.74
C VAL A 250 -16.44 15.13 -93.00
N ALA A 251 -16.43 15.95 -91.94
CA ALA A 251 -16.42 17.40 -92.10
C ALA A 251 -15.06 17.92 -92.61
N GLU A 252 -13.92 17.33 -92.20
CA GLU A 252 -12.59 17.67 -92.72
C GLU A 252 -12.43 17.29 -94.20
N GLU A 253 -12.86 16.09 -94.58
CA GLU A 253 -12.88 15.63 -95.98
C GLU A 253 -13.80 16.51 -96.84
N GLY A 254 -15.01 16.83 -96.36
CA GLY A 254 -15.95 17.70 -97.04
C GLY A 254 -15.42 19.14 -97.22
N LEU A 255 -14.78 19.70 -96.19
CA LEU A 255 -14.19 21.03 -96.26
C LEU A 255 -13.02 21.08 -97.26
N SER A 256 -12.20 20.02 -97.32
CA SER A 256 -11.14 19.90 -98.32
C SER A 256 -11.70 19.90 -99.75
N ALA A 257 -12.73 19.08 -100.01
CA ALA A 257 -13.36 19.02 -101.33
C ALA A 257 -14.02 20.35 -101.75
N LEU A 258 -14.64 21.07 -100.81
CA LEU A 258 -15.20 22.40 -101.04
C LEU A 258 -14.11 23.45 -101.34
N HIS A 259 -12.97 23.39 -100.64
CA HIS A 259 -11.82 24.23 -100.94
C HIS A 259 -11.25 23.97 -102.35
N ASP A 260 -11.15 22.71 -102.76
CA ASP A 260 -10.73 22.33 -104.11
C ASP A 260 -11.72 22.85 -105.17
N LYS A 261 -13.04 22.71 -104.92
CA LYS A 261 -14.11 23.20 -105.80
C LYS A 261 -14.09 24.74 -105.92
N ARG A 262 -13.87 25.45 -104.81
CA ARG A 262 -13.70 26.91 -104.81
C ARG A 262 -12.52 27.33 -105.68
N GLN A 263 -11.39 26.64 -105.55
CA GLN A 263 -10.19 26.93 -106.34
C GLN A 263 -10.44 26.71 -107.85
N ALA A 264 -11.13 25.62 -108.22
CA ALA A 264 -11.50 25.35 -109.60
C ALA A 264 -12.46 26.41 -110.20
N LEU A 265 -13.48 26.84 -109.44
CA LEU A 265 -14.41 27.89 -109.86
C LEU A 265 -13.72 29.26 -109.99
N MET A 266 -12.77 29.58 -109.11
CA MET A 266 -11.99 30.81 -109.16
C MET A 266 -11.14 30.88 -110.44
N LEU A 267 -10.43 29.79 -110.77
CA LEU A 267 -9.63 29.68 -111.99
C LEU A 267 -10.52 29.74 -113.24
N GLY A 268 -11.61 28.97 -113.27
CA GLY A 268 -12.57 28.97 -114.37
C GLY A 268 -13.35 30.29 -114.55
N GLY A 269 -13.50 31.06 -113.48
CA GLY A 269 -14.04 32.42 -113.50
C GLY A 269 -13.06 33.43 -114.09
N GLN A 270 -11.78 33.38 -113.69
CA GLN A 270 -10.72 34.23 -114.25
C GLN A 270 -10.51 34.01 -115.76
N ASP A 271 -10.51 32.76 -116.22
CA ASP A 271 -10.38 32.43 -117.65
C ASP A 271 -11.53 33.01 -118.48
N ARG A 272 -12.79 32.81 -118.05
CA ARG A 272 -13.95 33.35 -118.77
C ARG A 272 -14.03 34.88 -118.71
N GLN A 273 -13.56 35.49 -117.62
CA GLN A 273 -13.51 36.95 -117.50
C GLN A 273 -12.44 37.56 -118.42
N THR A 274 -11.32 36.86 -118.61
CA THR A 274 -10.27 37.21 -119.59
C THR A 274 -10.80 37.07 -121.02
N ASN A 275 -11.52 35.98 -121.32
CA ASN A 275 -12.16 35.77 -122.61
C ASN A 275 -13.24 36.83 -122.89
N LEU A 276 -14.08 37.17 -121.92
CA LEU A 276 -15.08 38.23 -122.04
C LEU A 276 -14.42 39.59 -122.32
N ALA A 277 -13.30 39.90 -121.68
CA ALA A 277 -12.54 41.13 -121.95
C ALA A 277 -12.00 41.15 -123.39
N ASN A 278 -11.54 40.02 -123.91
CA ASN A 278 -11.07 39.89 -125.28
C ASN A 278 -12.21 40.01 -126.32
N VAL A 279 -13.36 39.38 -126.07
CA VAL A 279 -14.55 39.47 -126.93
C VAL A 279 -15.13 40.90 -126.91
N LYS A 280 -15.17 41.57 -125.75
CA LYS A 280 -15.57 42.98 -125.65
C LYS A 280 -14.63 43.92 -126.40
N LYS A 281 -13.32 43.66 -126.39
CA LYS A 281 -12.36 44.40 -127.23
C LYS A 281 -12.66 44.20 -128.72
N ARG A 282 -13.02 42.98 -129.15
CA ARG A 282 -13.49 42.68 -130.52
C ARG A 282 -14.76 43.44 -130.88
N ILE A 283 -15.77 43.46 -130.01
CA ILE A 283 -17.01 44.23 -130.22
C ILE A 283 -16.69 45.72 -130.41
N LYS A 284 -15.93 46.30 -129.48
CA LYS A 284 -15.54 47.71 -129.52
C LYS A 284 -14.77 48.06 -130.79
N PHE A 285 -13.88 47.17 -131.21
CA PHE A 285 -13.13 47.29 -132.45
C PHE A 285 -14.06 47.36 -133.68
N PHE A 286 -15.06 46.48 -133.80
CA PHE A 286 -16.00 46.52 -134.93
C PHE A 286 -17.06 47.63 -134.81
N GLU A 287 -17.31 48.21 -133.62
CA GLU A 287 -18.17 49.40 -133.47
C GLU A 287 -17.46 50.68 -133.91
N GLU A 288 -16.17 50.84 -133.60
CA GLU A 288 -15.42 52.08 -133.79
C GLU A 288 -14.68 52.18 -135.14
N ASN A 289 -14.51 51.09 -135.88
CA ASN A 289 -13.73 51.06 -137.12
C ASN A 289 -14.57 50.68 -138.35
N GLU A 290 -14.36 51.37 -139.48
CA GLU A 290 -15.05 51.15 -140.78
C GLU A 290 -14.17 50.44 -141.82
N SER A 291 -12.88 50.25 -141.51
CA SER A 291 -11.89 49.61 -142.37
C SER A 291 -11.14 48.49 -141.62
N CYS A 292 -10.78 47.43 -142.33
CA CYS A 292 -10.05 46.29 -141.77
C CYS A 292 -8.54 46.60 -141.65
N PRO A 293 -7.93 46.61 -140.44
CA PRO A 293 -6.55 47.04 -140.20
C PRO A 293 -5.49 46.03 -140.65
N VAL A 294 -5.89 44.89 -141.20
CA VAL A 294 -4.97 43.87 -141.75
C VAL A 294 -4.88 43.96 -143.28
N CYS A 295 -5.92 44.44 -143.96
CA CYS A 295 -5.99 44.45 -145.43
C CYS A 295 -6.56 45.73 -146.06
N ASP A 296 -6.85 46.77 -145.27
CA ASP A 296 -7.32 48.12 -145.67
C ASP A 296 -8.58 48.17 -146.57
N GLN A 297 -9.36 47.08 -146.58
CA GLN A 297 -10.63 47.03 -147.29
C GLN A 297 -11.78 47.59 -146.42
N ALA A 298 -12.66 48.37 -147.04
CA ALA A 298 -13.90 48.84 -146.41
C ALA A 298 -14.78 47.64 -146.07
N ILE A 299 -15.16 47.51 -144.80
CA ILE A 299 -15.96 46.39 -144.33
C ILE A 299 -17.41 46.66 -144.76
N SER A 300 -17.99 45.81 -145.60
CA SER A 300 -19.37 45.98 -146.06
C SER A 300 -20.36 45.92 -144.89
N ASP A 301 -21.38 46.78 -144.90
CA ASP A 301 -22.35 46.93 -143.80
C ASP A 301 -23.06 45.61 -143.44
N SER A 302 -23.32 44.73 -144.42
CA SER A 302 -23.93 43.42 -144.17
C SER A 302 -23.00 42.45 -143.43
N HIS A 303 -21.68 42.53 -143.67
CA HIS A 303 -20.68 41.69 -143.02
C HIS A 303 -20.35 42.20 -141.60
N LYS A 304 -20.34 43.53 -141.40
CA LYS A 304 -20.18 44.19 -140.10
C LYS A 304 -21.31 43.82 -139.13
N HIS A 305 -22.56 43.84 -139.61
CA HIS A 305 -23.73 43.53 -138.78
C HIS A 305 -23.74 42.06 -138.31
N GLY A 306 -23.43 41.11 -139.20
CA GLY A 306 -23.39 39.68 -138.85
C GLY A 306 -22.26 39.31 -137.87
N ILE A 307 -21.09 39.94 -137.98
CA ILE A 307 -20.00 39.75 -137.02
C ILE A 307 -20.34 40.40 -135.67
N LEU A 308 -20.91 41.61 -135.64
CA LEU A 308 -21.33 42.27 -134.40
C LEU A 308 -22.43 41.49 -133.69
N GLU A 309 -23.40 40.96 -134.41
CA GLU A 309 -24.51 40.19 -133.83
C GLU A 309 -24.04 38.85 -133.25
N SER A 310 -23.21 38.11 -133.99
CA SER A 310 -22.60 36.86 -133.48
C SER A 310 -21.65 37.08 -132.30
N THR A 311 -20.81 38.13 -132.35
CA THR A 311 -19.87 38.45 -131.27
C THR A 311 -20.58 39.01 -130.03
N LYS A 312 -21.71 39.74 -130.19
CA LYS A 312 -22.58 40.16 -129.07
C LYS A 312 -23.31 38.98 -128.44
N GLN A 313 -23.77 38.01 -129.24
CA GLN A 313 -24.33 36.76 -128.73
C GLN A 313 -23.28 35.95 -127.96
N GLU A 314 -22.05 35.84 -128.46
CA GLU A 314 -20.92 35.19 -127.79
C GLU A 314 -20.59 35.88 -126.45
N ALA A 315 -20.51 37.22 -126.43
CA ALA A 315 -20.27 37.98 -125.20
C ALA A 315 -21.38 37.81 -124.16
N ASN A 316 -22.64 37.79 -124.58
CA ASN A 316 -23.78 37.54 -123.70
C ASN A 316 -23.77 36.11 -123.15
N GLY A 317 -23.37 35.13 -123.98
CA GLY A 317 -23.17 33.74 -123.56
C GLY A 317 -22.12 33.63 -122.46
N ILE A 318 -20.91 34.17 -122.70
CA ILE A 318 -19.81 34.16 -121.72
C ILE A 318 -20.17 34.96 -120.47
N GLN A 319 -20.87 36.08 -120.60
CA GLN A 319 -21.32 36.88 -119.45
C GLN A 319 -22.36 36.13 -118.60
N SER A 320 -23.23 35.33 -119.22
CA SER A 320 -24.16 34.45 -118.50
C SER A 320 -23.43 33.34 -117.75
N GLU A 321 -22.37 32.76 -118.32
CA GLU A 321 -21.53 31.77 -117.65
C GLU A 321 -20.76 32.37 -116.46
N CYS A 322 -20.17 33.57 -116.61
CA CYS A 322 -19.52 34.26 -115.49
C CYS A 322 -20.49 34.53 -114.34
N ARG A 323 -21.77 34.87 -114.63
CA ARG A 323 -22.80 35.04 -113.60
C ARG A 323 -23.14 33.71 -112.92
N LYS A 324 -23.21 32.60 -113.66
CA LYS A 324 -23.45 31.26 -113.09
C LYS A 324 -22.30 30.84 -112.17
N ILE A 325 -21.05 31.01 -112.60
CA ILE A 325 -19.86 30.69 -111.78
C ILE A 325 -19.78 31.59 -110.55
N GLY A 326 -20.13 32.86 -110.68
CA GLY A 326 -20.22 33.77 -109.54
C GLY A 326 -21.25 33.31 -108.52
N ALA A 327 -22.44 32.90 -108.97
CA ALA A 327 -23.49 32.35 -108.11
C ALA A 327 -23.07 31.01 -107.45
N GLU A 328 -22.47 30.10 -108.22
CA GLU A 328 -21.92 28.84 -107.71
C GLU A 328 -20.78 29.08 -106.71
N GLY A 329 -19.92 30.08 -106.96
CA GLY A 329 -18.84 30.47 -106.05
C GLY A 329 -19.36 31.04 -104.73
N THR A 330 -20.42 31.85 -104.76
CA THR A 330 -21.07 32.34 -103.52
C THR A 330 -21.74 31.21 -102.73
N GLU A 331 -22.30 30.21 -103.41
CA GLU A 331 -22.90 29.05 -102.76
C GLU A 331 -21.81 28.18 -102.09
N VAL A 332 -20.70 27.92 -102.78
CA VAL A 332 -19.56 27.17 -102.21
C VAL A 332 -18.92 27.90 -101.03
N GLU A 333 -18.79 29.24 -101.06
CA GLU A 333 -18.25 29.99 -99.92
C GLU A 333 -19.18 29.94 -98.69
N LYS A 334 -20.50 29.91 -98.92
CA LYS A 334 -21.50 29.69 -97.88
C LYS A 334 -21.37 28.29 -97.29
N GLU A 335 -21.26 27.25 -98.12
CA GLU A 335 -21.04 25.85 -97.69
C GLU A 335 -19.73 25.69 -96.90
N ILE A 336 -18.64 26.37 -97.29
CA ILE A 336 -17.36 26.38 -96.55
C ILE A 336 -17.52 27.01 -95.17
N SER A 337 -18.22 28.15 -95.08
CA SER A 337 -18.47 28.83 -93.81
C SER A 337 -19.32 27.96 -92.86
N GLU A 338 -20.36 27.31 -93.38
CA GLU A 338 -21.23 26.39 -92.64
C GLU A 338 -20.44 25.18 -92.14
N THR A 339 -19.69 24.50 -93.01
CA THR A 339 -18.86 23.34 -92.65
C THR A 339 -17.75 23.70 -91.66
N GLY A 340 -17.13 24.88 -91.82
CA GLY A 340 -16.16 25.42 -90.86
C GLY A 340 -16.75 25.74 -89.49
N SER A 341 -18.02 26.14 -89.42
CA SER A 341 -18.74 26.34 -88.15
C SER A 341 -19.02 25.02 -87.44
N VAL A 342 -19.37 23.97 -88.19
CA VAL A 342 -19.56 22.60 -87.67
C VAL A 342 -18.25 22.07 -87.10
N LEU A 343 -17.12 22.22 -87.81
CA LEU A 343 -15.81 21.79 -87.30
C LEU A 343 -15.38 22.52 -86.02
N ARG A 344 -15.67 23.82 -85.88
CA ARG A 344 -15.44 24.55 -84.63
C ARG A 344 -16.26 23.98 -83.47
N ALA A 345 -17.53 23.67 -83.72
CA ALA A 345 -18.40 23.06 -82.71
C ALA A 345 -17.90 21.65 -82.30
N LEU A 346 -17.46 20.83 -83.25
CA LEU A 346 -16.89 19.50 -82.98
C LEU A 346 -15.58 19.59 -82.19
N ARG A 347 -14.68 20.52 -82.51
CA ARG A 347 -13.45 20.76 -81.74
C ARG A 347 -13.72 21.24 -80.31
N SER A 348 -14.77 22.03 -80.10
CA SER A 348 -15.22 22.41 -78.75
C SER A 348 -15.60 21.18 -77.92
N LYS A 349 -16.30 20.20 -78.51
CA LYS A 349 -16.63 18.93 -77.84
C LYS A 349 -15.37 18.12 -77.46
N VAL A 350 -14.34 18.12 -78.31
CA VAL A 350 -13.05 17.47 -78.00
C VAL A 350 -12.35 18.14 -76.81
N SER A 351 -12.38 19.47 -76.75
CA SER A 351 -11.84 20.21 -75.59
C SER A 351 -12.57 19.84 -74.30
N GLU A 352 -13.91 19.78 -74.35
CA GLU A 352 -14.75 19.40 -73.21
C GLU A 352 -14.47 17.96 -72.74
N LEU A 353 -14.27 17.00 -73.66
CA LEU A 353 -13.82 15.65 -73.33
C LEU A 353 -12.47 15.64 -72.59
N GLY A 354 -11.52 16.47 -73.03
CA GLY A 354 -10.21 16.61 -72.40
C GLY A 354 -10.29 17.15 -70.97
N GLU A 355 -11.11 18.18 -70.76
CA GLU A 355 -11.37 18.77 -69.44
C GLU A 355 -12.04 17.76 -68.49
N ASN A 356 -13.08 17.06 -68.96
CA ASN A 356 -13.76 16.03 -68.18
C ASN A 356 -12.79 14.89 -67.78
N ASN A 357 -11.92 14.44 -68.68
CA ASN A 357 -10.93 13.40 -68.36
C ASN A 357 -9.89 13.85 -67.33
N GLN A 358 -9.46 15.11 -67.35
CA GLN A 358 -8.60 15.65 -66.29
C GLN A 358 -9.31 15.67 -64.93
N GLN A 359 -10.58 16.06 -64.90
CA GLN A 359 -11.39 16.04 -63.67
C GLN A 359 -11.57 14.61 -63.14
N ILE A 360 -11.89 13.65 -64.01
CA ILE A 360 -11.99 12.22 -63.64
C ILE A 360 -10.68 11.73 -63.00
N SER A 361 -9.53 12.04 -63.60
CA SER A 361 -8.23 11.64 -63.05
C SER A 361 -7.95 12.27 -61.67
N SER A 362 -8.39 13.52 -61.48
CA SER A 362 -8.30 14.21 -60.18
C SER A 362 -9.16 13.51 -59.12
N PHE A 363 -10.43 13.20 -59.43
CA PHE A 363 -11.32 12.50 -58.50
C PHE A 363 -10.82 11.09 -58.17
N GLN A 364 -10.27 10.37 -59.15
CA GLN A 364 -9.67 9.05 -58.92
C GLN A 364 -8.49 9.10 -57.94
N LYS A 365 -7.62 10.12 -58.05
CA LYS A 365 -6.53 10.33 -57.08
C LYS A 365 -7.06 10.63 -55.68
N GLN A 366 -8.09 11.46 -55.57
CA GLN A 366 -8.72 11.79 -54.28
C GLN A 366 -9.35 10.54 -53.63
N ILE A 367 -10.05 9.70 -54.40
CA ILE A 367 -10.59 8.43 -53.89
C ILE A 367 -9.47 7.55 -53.34
N GLN A 368 -8.36 7.42 -54.07
CA GLN A 368 -7.23 6.60 -53.66
C GLN A 368 -6.58 7.10 -52.35
N GLU A 369 -6.49 8.43 -52.18
CA GLU A 369 -6.01 9.07 -50.96
C GLU A 369 -6.96 8.80 -49.78
N TYR A 370 -8.28 8.96 -49.97
CA TYR A 370 -9.27 8.66 -48.94
C TYR A 370 -9.30 7.17 -48.54
N GLN A 371 -9.12 6.25 -49.50
CA GLN A 371 -9.00 4.82 -49.22
C GLN A 371 -7.77 4.50 -48.36
N LEU A 372 -6.64 5.16 -48.61
CA LEU A 372 -5.43 4.98 -47.82
C LEU A 372 -5.62 5.44 -46.36
N HIS A 373 -6.31 6.57 -46.15
CA HIS A 373 -6.64 7.06 -44.82
C HIS A 373 -7.57 6.12 -44.05
N LEU A 374 -8.54 5.50 -44.74
CA LEU A 374 -9.43 4.49 -44.16
C LEU A 374 -8.67 3.25 -43.66
N GLU A 375 -7.59 2.83 -44.35
CA GLU A 375 -6.80 1.66 -43.94
C GLU A 375 -5.82 1.95 -42.79
N LYS A 376 -5.20 3.14 -42.75
CA LYS A 376 -4.12 3.44 -41.79
C LYS A 376 -4.55 4.06 -40.47
N ASP A 377 -5.48 5.01 -40.48
CA ASP A 377 -5.71 5.89 -39.34
C ASP A 377 -6.80 5.38 -38.36
N VAL A 378 -7.51 4.30 -38.72
CA VAL A 378 -8.75 3.89 -38.04
C VAL A 378 -8.52 2.80 -36.97
N GLY A 379 -7.50 1.93 -37.11
CA GLY A 379 -7.35 0.74 -36.25
C GLY A 379 -6.27 0.81 -35.16
N ALA A 380 -5.10 1.38 -35.47
CA ALA A 380 -3.89 1.18 -34.66
C ALA A 380 -3.94 1.85 -33.28
N ASP A 381 -4.60 3.01 -33.15
CA ASP A 381 -4.69 3.73 -31.88
C ASP A 381 -5.72 3.10 -30.93
N LEU A 382 -6.81 2.54 -31.46
CA LEU A 382 -7.82 1.84 -30.66
C LEU A 382 -7.27 0.52 -30.09
N GLU A 383 -6.46 -0.23 -30.83
CA GLU A 383 -5.85 -1.46 -30.33
C GLU A 383 -4.93 -1.20 -29.14
N LYS A 384 -4.04 -0.20 -29.24
CA LYS A 384 -3.16 0.20 -28.14
C LYS A 384 -3.95 0.66 -26.92
N ALA A 385 -4.93 1.54 -27.12
CA ALA A 385 -5.74 2.04 -26.02
C ALA A 385 -6.50 0.93 -25.28
N ASN A 386 -7.00 -0.08 -26.01
CA ASN A 386 -7.65 -1.26 -25.42
C ASN A 386 -6.66 -2.20 -24.70
N ALA A 387 -5.43 -2.35 -25.21
CA ALA A 387 -4.38 -3.10 -24.53
C ALA A 387 -4.02 -2.44 -23.18
N ASP A 388 -3.84 -1.13 -23.17
CA ASP A 388 -3.59 -0.35 -21.95
C ASP A 388 -4.75 -0.50 -20.95
N LEU A 389 -6.00 -0.44 -21.42
CA LEU A 389 -7.17 -0.65 -20.57
C LEU A 389 -7.16 -2.04 -19.91
N THR A 390 -6.75 -3.06 -20.65
CA THR A 390 -6.64 -4.44 -20.13
C THR A 390 -5.59 -4.51 -19.04
N GLN A 391 -4.40 -3.93 -19.26
CA GLN A 391 -3.33 -3.90 -18.27
C GLN A 391 -3.74 -3.15 -16.99
N ILE A 392 -4.43 -2.01 -17.11
CA ILE A 392 -4.91 -1.25 -15.94
C ILE A 392 -5.96 -2.07 -15.16
N LYS A 393 -6.83 -2.81 -15.85
CA LYS A 393 -7.82 -3.69 -15.20
C LYS A 393 -7.17 -4.87 -14.46
N GLU A 394 -6.11 -5.46 -15.03
CA GLU A 394 -5.34 -6.50 -14.35
C GLU A 394 -4.70 -5.97 -13.07
N GLN A 395 -4.05 -4.79 -13.14
CA GLN A 395 -3.50 -4.13 -11.96
C GLN A 395 -4.56 -3.84 -10.89
N LEU A 396 -5.77 -3.42 -11.31
CA LEU A 396 -6.89 -3.21 -10.40
C LEU A 396 -7.30 -4.52 -9.69
N SER A 397 -7.39 -5.63 -10.43
CA SER A 397 -7.71 -6.94 -9.87
C SER A 397 -6.66 -7.40 -8.87
N GLU A 398 -5.37 -7.26 -9.18
CA GLU A 398 -4.29 -7.60 -8.27
C GLU A 398 -4.33 -6.79 -6.97
N LEU A 399 -4.62 -5.48 -7.06
CA LEU A 399 -4.77 -4.62 -5.88
C LEU A 399 -5.98 -5.03 -5.04
N GLN A 400 -7.09 -5.43 -5.67
CA GLN A 400 -8.27 -5.93 -4.97
C GLN A 400 -7.96 -7.25 -4.25
N ASP A 401 -7.25 -8.18 -4.87
CA ASP A 401 -6.85 -9.45 -4.25
C ASP A 401 -5.91 -9.22 -3.06
N LYS A 402 -4.94 -8.30 -3.20
CA LYS A 402 -4.06 -7.90 -2.08
C LYS A 402 -4.86 -7.30 -0.93
N LYS A 403 -5.86 -6.46 -1.22
CA LYS A 403 -6.75 -5.88 -0.21
C LYS A 403 -7.57 -6.96 0.51
N ILE A 404 -8.10 -7.95 -0.22
CA ILE A 404 -8.87 -9.05 0.38
C ILE A 404 -8.00 -9.84 1.35
N LYS A 405 -6.80 -10.26 0.91
CA LYS A 405 -5.85 -11.00 1.77
C LYS A 405 -5.48 -10.22 3.03
N ALA A 406 -5.18 -8.93 2.88
CA ALA A 406 -4.87 -8.06 4.03
C ALA A 406 -6.07 -7.88 4.97
N ASN A 407 -7.29 -7.84 4.43
CA ASN A 407 -8.51 -7.72 5.21
C ASN A 407 -8.84 -9.01 5.99
N ASP A 408 -8.56 -10.17 5.41
CA ASP A 408 -8.69 -11.46 6.09
C ASP A 408 -7.70 -11.56 7.26
N GLU A 409 -6.44 -11.17 7.02
CA GLU A 409 -5.42 -11.10 8.08
C GLU A 409 -5.81 -10.12 9.18
N TYR A 410 -6.30 -8.93 8.82
CA TYR A 410 -6.82 -7.94 9.77
C TYR A 410 -7.94 -8.51 10.64
N THR A 411 -8.91 -9.19 10.02
CA THR A 411 -10.04 -9.80 10.73
C THR A 411 -9.58 -10.90 11.68
N TYR A 412 -8.67 -11.75 11.23
CA TYR A 412 -8.07 -12.79 12.07
C TYR A 412 -7.36 -12.19 13.29
N LYS A 413 -6.55 -11.14 13.09
CA LYS A 413 -5.85 -10.45 14.18
C LYS A 413 -6.80 -9.73 15.13
N LEU A 414 -7.92 -9.18 14.66
CA LEU A 414 -8.95 -8.62 15.55
C LEU A 414 -9.53 -9.68 16.50
N VAL A 415 -9.83 -10.88 15.99
CA VAL A 415 -10.32 -12.00 16.83
C VAL A 415 -9.28 -12.39 17.87
N LEU A 416 -8.00 -12.49 17.48
CA LEU A 416 -6.91 -12.72 18.44
C LEU A 416 -6.83 -11.61 19.49
N GLY A 417 -7.06 -10.36 19.09
CA GLY A 417 -7.08 -9.20 19.98
C GLY A 417 -8.14 -9.31 21.06
N GLU A 418 -9.35 -9.76 20.71
CA GLU A 418 -10.41 -10.03 21.68
C GLU A 418 -10.03 -11.16 22.65
N MET A 419 -9.39 -12.23 22.17
CA MET A 419 -8.94 -13.33 23.02
C MET A 419 -7.84 -12.91 24.01
N LEU A 420 -6.96 -11.99 23.61
CA LEU A 420 -5.85 -11.50 24.44
C LEU A 420 -6.24 -10.36 25.41
N LYS A 421 -7.50 -9.91 25.40
CA LYS A 421 -8.00 -8.97 26.42
C LYS A 421 -7.98 -9.61 27.81
N ASP A 422 -8.01 -8.74 28.82
CA ASP A 422 -8.04 -9.17 30.23
C ASP A 422 -9.25 -10.06 30.55
N THR A 423 -10.39 -9.85 29.87
CA THR A 423 -11.61 -10.67 29.98
C THR A 423 -11.56 -11.98 29.19
N GLY A 424 -10.55 -12.17 28.34
CA GLY A 424 -10.41 -13.33 27.47
C GLY A 424 -9.64 -14.46 28.14
N ILE A 425 -8.48 -14.81 27.56
CA ILE A 425 -7.67 -15.96 27.98
C ILE A 425 -7.20 -15.82 29.43
N LYS A 426 -6.83 -14.62 29.88
CA LYS A 426 -6.34 -14.40 31.25
C LYS A 426 -7.37 -14.79 32.31
N THR A 427 -8.59 -14.25 32.22
CA THR A 427 -9.68 -14.63 33.13
C THR A 427 -9.97 -16.12 33.08
N LYS A 428 -9.94 -16.75 31.89
CA LYS A 428 -10.13 -18.20 31.76
C LYS A 428 -9.05 -19.01 32.49
N ILE A 429 -7.80 -18.58 32.43
CA ILE A 429 -6.71 -19.21 33.18
C ILE A 429 -6.91 -18.99 34.69
N ILE A 430 -7.20 -17.77 35.13
CA ILE A 430 -7.45 -17.46 36.55
C ILE A 430 -8.56 -18.35 37.10
N LYS A 431 -9.70 -18.50 36.39
CA LYS A 431 -10.80 -19.40 36.74
C LYS A 431 -10.39 -20.85 36.97
N GLN A 432 -9.40 -21.33 36.22
CA GLN A 432 -8.92 -22.70 36.34
C GLN A 432 -8.05 -22.90 37.59
N TYR A 433 -7.30 -21.87 38.02
CA TYR A 433 -6.44 -21.93 39.20
C TYR A 433 -7.16 -21.56 40.49
N LEU A 434 -8.24 -20.77 40.41
CA LEU A 434 -8.97 -20.28 41.59
C LEU A 434 -9.45 -21.40 42.54
N PRO A 435 -10.03 -22.53 42.06
CA PRO A 435 -10.42 -23.62 42.96
C PRO A 435 -9.23 -24.25 43.68
N VAL A 436 -8.09 -24.37 42.99
CA VAL A 436 -6.85 -24.91 43.58
C VAL A 436 -6.31 -23.93 44.63
N MET A 437 -6.33 -22.62 44.35
CA MET A 437 -5.92 -21.59 45.31
C MET A 437 -6.78 -21.65 46.57
N ASN A 438 -8.11 -21.61 46.45
CA ASN A 438 -9.00 -21.64 47.60
C ASN A 438 -8.84 -22.95 48.39
N GLN A 439 -8.67 -24.09 47.72
CA GLN A 439 -8.41 -25.36 48.39
C GLN A 439 -7.12 -25.30 49.22
N LEU A 440 -6.02 -24.81 48.66
CA LEU A 440 -4.74 -24.69 49.36
C LEU A 440 -4.81 -23.70 50.54
N ILE A 441 -5.46 -22.55 50.36
CA ILE A 441 -5.63 -21.56 51.43
C ILE A 441 -6.35 -22.21 52.61
N ASN A 442 -7.48 -22.87 52.36
CA ASN A 442 -8.24 -23.54 53.42
C ASN A 442 -7.46 -24.69 54.06
N GLN A 443 -6.66 -25.44 53.30
CA GLN A 443 -5.79 -26.48 53.86
C GLN A 443 -4.75 -25.90 54.83
N TYR A 444 -4.07 -24.81 54.46
CA TYR A 444 -3.10 -24.17 55.34
C TYR A 444 -3.77 -23.51 56.56
N LEU A 445 -4.95 -22.91 56.40
CA LEU A 445 -5.72 -22.36 57.53
C LEU A 445 -6.10 -23.45 58.54
N GLN A 446 -6.49 -24.64 58.07
CA GLN A 446 -6.75 -25.79 58.94
C GLN A 446 -5.50 -26.24 59.70
N VAL A 447 -4.34 -26.31 59.04
CA VAL A 447 -3.09 -26.67 59.72
C VAL A 447 -2.69 -25.63 60.77
N LEU A 448 -3.00 -24.35 60.55
CA LEU A 448 -2.81 -23.25 61.49
C LEU A 448 -3.89 -23.17 62.58
N ASP A 449 -4.72 -24.21 62.74
CA ASP A 449 -5.86 -24.26 63.68
C ASP A 449 -6.81 -23.06 63.56
N PHE A 450 -7.02 -22.57 62.34
CA PHE A 450 -7.97 -21.50 62.05
C PHE A 450 -9.13 -22.02 61.20
N TYR A 451 -10.24 -22.34 61.88
CA TYR A 451 -11.39 -23.03 61.30
C TYR A 451 -12.41 -22.07 60.66
N VAL A 452 -11.97 -21.31 59.67
CA VAL A 452 -12.84 -20.52 58.79
C VAL A 452 -12.81 -21.09 57.38
N HIS A 453 -13.84 -20.79 56.59
CA HIS A 453 -13.82 -21.03 55.16
C HIS A 453 -13.46 -19.72 54.45
N PHE A 454 -12.37 -19.74 53.69
CA PHE A 454 -11.86 -18.58 52.95
C PHE A 454 -11.94 -18.84 51.45
N ASP A 455 -12.60 -17.96 50.71
CA ASP A 455 -12.66 -18.02 49.25
C ASP A 455 -12.24 -16.69 48.64
N LEU A 456 -11.50 -16.78 47.54
CA LEU A 456 -11.28 -15.67 46.61
C LEU A 456 -12.18 -15.84 45.38
N ASP A 457 -12.66 -14.72 44.86
CA ASP A 457 -13.30 -14.63 43.55
C ASP A 457 -12.30 -14.33 42.41
N GLU A 458 -12.78 -14.15 41.18
CA GLU A 458 -11.97 -13.85 39.99
C GLU A 458 -11.25 -12.48 40.05
N GLU A 459 -11.75 -11.58 40.88
CA GLU A 459 -11.16 -10.26 41.14
C GLU A 459 -10.23 -10.28 42.37
N PHE A 460 -10.11 -11.45 43.02
CA PHE A 460 -9.37 -11.66 44.27
C PHE A 460 -9.93 -10.85 45.44
N ASN A 461 -11.25 -10.69 45.49
CA ASN A 461 -11.97 -10.25 46.69
C ASN A 461 -12.22 -11.46 47.61
N GLU A 462 -12.11 -11.24 48.92
CA GLU A 462 -12.32 -12.29 49.91
C GLU A 462 -13.78 -12.48 50.29
N THR A 463 -14.14 -13.73 50.55
CA THR A 463 -15.34 -14.10 51.31
C THR A 463 -14.90 -15.04 52.41
N ILE A 464 -15.12 -14.64 53.68
CA ILE A 464 -14.70 -15.43 54.85
C ILE A 464 -15.93 -15.81 55.66
N ARG A 465 -16.16 -17.12 55.82
CA ARG A 465 -17.33 -17.67 56.52
C ARG A 465 -16.88 -18.47 57.74
N SER A 466 -17.50 -18.19 58.88
CA SER A 466 -17.35 -18.99 60.10
C SER A 466 -18.43 -20.06 60.21
N ARG A 467 -18.29 -20.96 61.18
CA ARG A 467 -19.25 -22.05 61.48
C ARG A 467 -20.69 -21.56 61.73
N HIS A 468 -20.87 -20.28 62.06
CA HIS A 468 -22.17 -19.68 62.41
C HIS A 468 -22.81 -18.81 61.30
N ARG A 469 -22.37 -18.94 60.03
CA ARG A 469 -22.91 -18.23 58.83
C ARG A 469 -22.77 -16.71 58.79
N ASP A 470 -21.99 -16.11 59.68
CA ASP A 470 -21.60 -14.70 59.52
C ASP A 470 -20.55 -14.57 58.39
N GLU A 471 -20.75 -13.59 57.49
CA GLU A 471 -19.77 -13.19 56.50
C GLU A 471 -18.86 -12.11 57.10
N PHE A 472 -17.58 -12.46 57.26
CA PHE A 472 -16.55 -11.56 57.78
C PHE A 472 -15.69 -11.03 56.64
N THR A 473 -15.09 -9.86 56.87
CA THR A 473 -14.04 -9.32 56.01
C THR A 473 -12.68 -9.52 56.67
N TYR A 474 -11.59 -9.47 55.89
CA TYR A 474 -10.24 -9.57 56.44
C TYR A 474 -9.98 -8.55 57.58
N ALA A 475 -10.56 -7.36 57.47
CA ALA A 475 -10.43 -6.29 58.46
C ALA A 475 -11.10 -6.62 59.82
N SER A 476 -12.06 -7.55 59.84
CA SER A 476 -12.84 -7.93 61.03
C SER A 476 -12.06 -8.79 62.04
N PHE A 477 -10.91 -9.34 61.65
CA PHE A 477 -10.15 -10.30 62.45
C PHE A 477 -9.09 -9.65 63.35
N SER A 478 -8.68 -10.36 64.40
CA SER A 478 -7.55 -9.97 65.25
C SER A 478 -6.22 -10.07 64.50
N GLU A 479 -5.17 -9.41 64.99
CA GLU A 479 -3.85 -9.46 64.35
C GLU A 479 -3.26 -10.88 64.29
N GLY A 480 -3.52 -11.73 65.29
CA GLY A 480 -3.11 -13.14 65.26
C GLY A 480 -3.81 -13.95 64.17
N GLU A 481 -5.12 -13.73 63.99
CA GLU A 481 -5.91 -14.39 62.94
C GLU A 481 -5.55 -13.89 61.54
N LYS A 482 -5.38 -12.57 61.38
CA LYS A 482 -4.86 -11.98 60.13
C LYS A 482 -3.52 -12.57 59.75
N GLN A 483 -2.61 -12.73 60.72
CA GLN A 483 -1.33 -13.36 60.48
C GLN A 483 -1.45 -14.82 60.02
N ARG A 484 -2.41 -15.59 60.56
CA ARG A 484 -2.69 -16.96 60.09
C ARG A 484 -3.20 -16.95 58.64
N ILE A 485 -4.08 -16.00 58.28
CA ILE A 485 -4.55 -15.81 56.90
C ILE A 485 -3.36 -15.46 55.97
N ASP A 486 -2.51 -14.52 56.37
CA ASP A 486 -1.37 -14.08 55.58
C ASP A 486 -0.34 -15.19 55.36
N LEU A 487 -0.08 -16.00 56.39
CA LEU A 487 0.74 -17.20 56.29
C LEU A 487 0.16 -18.20 55.28
N ALA A 488 -1.14 -18.50 55.38
CA ALA A 488 -1.81 -19.44 54.47
C ALA A 488 -1.79 -18.96 53.01
N LEU A 489 -1.99 -17.66 52.79
CA LEU A 489 -1.89 -17.04 51.47
C LEU A 489 -0.46 -17.13 50.93
N LEU A 490 0.56 -16.78 51.73
CA LEU A 490 1.96 -16.88 51.31
C LEU A 490 2.36 -18.29 50.91
N PHE A 491 1.99 -19.30 51.70
CA PHE A 491 2.30 -20.70 51.38
C PHE A 491 1.56 -21.16 50.13
N THR A 492 0.30 -20.74 49.95
CA THR A 492 -0.46 -21.01 48.72
C THR A 492 0.22 -20.37 47.51
N TRP A 493 0.63 -19.11 47.58
CA TRP A 493 1.32 -18.41 46.51
C TRP A 493 2.65 -19.06 46.14
N ARG A 494 3.43 -19.50 47.12
CA ARG A 494 4.65 -20.27 46.88
C ARG A 494 4.36 -21.59 46.18
N GLN A 495 3.33 -22.32 46.60
CA GLN A 495 2.97 -23.59 45.98
C GLN A 495 2.47 -23.41 44.55
N ILE A 496 1.62 -22.41 44.29
CA ILE A 496 1.14 -22.09 42.94
C ILE A 496 2.29 -21.66 42.02
N ALA A 497 3.18 -20.78 42.50
CA ALA A 497 4.38 -20.38 41.78
C ALA A 497 5.24 -21.60 41.41
N LYS A 498 5.45 -22.51 42.37
CA LYS A 498 6.16 -23.77 42.14
C LYS A 498 5.46 -24.67 41.11
N MET A 499 4.15 -24.85 41.19
CA MET A 499 3.37 -25.65 40.22
C MET A 499 3.51 -25.13 38.78
N LYS A 500 3.60 -23.81 38.62
CA LYS A 500 3.81 -23.18 37.31
C LYS A 500 5.27 -23.14 36.86
N ASN A 501 6.22 -23.59 37.68
CA ASN A 501 7.65 -23.33 37.51
C ASN A 501 7.96 -21.84 37.29
N SER A 502 7.05 -20.97 37.74
CA SER A 502 7.15 -19.52 37.61
C SER A 502 7.58 -18.95 38.96
N VAL A 503 8.57 -18.07 38.98
CA VAL A 503 8.87 -17.26 40.17
C VAL A 503 9.21 -18.07 41.45
N SER A 504 9.48 -19.37 41.34
CA SER A 504 9.87 -20.19 42.49
C SER A 504 11.27 -19.82 42.97
N THR A 505 11.46 -19.71 44.29
CA THR A 505 12.77 -19.41 44.89
C THR A 505 13.08 -20.36 46.04
N ASN A 506 14.36 -20.63 46.29
CA ASN A 506 14.78 -21.39 47.46
C ASN A 506 14.71 -20.58 48.76
N LEU A 507 14.40 -19.29 48.75
CA LEU A 507 14.50 -18.46 49.94
C LEU A 507 13.12 -18.22 50.55
N LEU A 508 12.98 -18.43 51.85
CA LEU A 508 11.85 -17.97 52.65
C LEU A 508 12.41 -17.21 53.85
N VAL A 509 11.92 -16.00 54.10
CA VAL A 509 12.32 -15.22 55.28
C VAL A 509 11.07 -14.84 56.06
N LEU A 510 11.08 -15.19 57.33
CA LEU A 510 10.01 -14.88 58.28
C LEU A 510 10.57 -13.90 59.32
N ASP A 511 10.21 -12.62 59.20
CA ASP A 511 10.67 -11.54 60.07
C ASP A 511 9.70 -11.30 61.23
N GLU A 512 10.11 -11.70 62.42
CA GLU A 512 9.37 -11.51 63.68
C GLU A 512 7.98 -12.16 63.68
N THR A 513 7.72 -13.11 62.77
CA THR A 513 6.42 -13.80 62.67
C THR A 513 6.15 -14.70 63.87
N PHE A 514 7.19 -15.14 64.58
CA PHE A 514 7.07 -15.93 65.80
C PHE A 514 7.03 -15.06 67.07
N ASP A 515 7.39 -13.78 66.94
CA ASP A 515 7.43 -12.84 68.06
C ASP A 515 6.08 -12.15 68.27
N SER A 516 5.29 -12.05 67.20
CA SER A 516 3.95 -11.46 67.16
C SER A 516 2.90 -12.30 67.91
N SER A 517 1.64 -11.88 67.75
CA SER A 517 0.40 -12.37 68.38
C SER A 517 0.03 -13.85 68.15
N LEU A 518 0.97 -14.71 67.70
CA LEU A 518 0.77 -16.16 67.69
C LEU A 518 0.97 -16.73 69.09
N ASP A 519 0.02 -17.56 69.51
CA ASP A 519 0.08 -18.41 70.69
C ASP A 519 1.07 -19.58 70.49
N ASP A 520 1.44 -20.26 71.57
CA ASP A 520 2.39 -21.38 71.52
C ASP A 520 1.92 -22.50 70.57
N ALA A 521 0.61 -22.76 70.52
CA ALA A 521 0.01 -23.70 69.57
C ALA A 521 0.17 -23.23 68.11
N GLY A 522 -0.05 -21.95 67.84
CA GLY A 522 0.19 -21.35 66.52
C GLY A 522 1.65 -21.44 66.07
N VAL A 523 2.59 -21.27 66.99
CA VAL A 523 4.03 -21.45 66.73
C VAL A 523 4.35 -22.90 66.34
N GLU A 524 3.83 -23.88 67.07
CA GLU A 524 4.03 -25.29 66.74
C GLU A 524 3.43 -25.67 65.38
N ASN A 525 2.24 -25.17 65.08
CA ASN A 525 1.59 -25.41 63.80
C ASN A 525 2.34 -24.78 62.62
N LEU A 526 2.90 -23.58 62.80
CA LEU A 526 3.76 -22.97 61.81
C LEU A 526 5.04 -23.80 61.59
N LEU A 527 5.65 -24.32 62.66
CA LEU A 527 6.81 -25.22 62.54
C LEU A 527 6.45 -26.48 61.75
N LYS A 528 5.28 -27.08 61.98
CA LYS A 528 4.81 -28.23 61.18
C LYS A 528 4.75 -27.90 59.69
N ILE A 529 4.25 -26.72 59.31
CA ILE A 529 4.22 -26.28 57.91
C ILE A 529 5.65 -26.08 57.37
N LEU A 530 6.55 -25.50 58.15
CA LEU A 530 7.94 -25.33 57.73
C LEU A 530 8.64 -26.67 57.46
N TYR A 531 8.33 -27.71 58.26
CA TYR A 531 8.85 -29.07 58.03
C TYR A 531 8.23 -29.78 56.82
N THR A 532 7.05 -29.36 56.34
CA THR A 532 6.45 -29.91 55.11
C THR A 532 6.90 -29.18 53.85
N LEU A 533 7.67 -28.09 53.98
CA LEU A 533 8.31 -27.45 52.83
C LEU A 533 9.30 -28.42 52.17
N ASP A 534 9.45 -28.28 50.86
CA ASP A 534 10.36 -29.11 50.10
C ASP A 534 11.83 -28.91 50.50
N ASP A 535 12.65 -29.93 50.19
CA ASP A 535 14.11 -29.89 50.39
C ASP A 535 14.82 -28.77 49.63
N SER A 536 14.12 -28.08 48.73
CA SER A 536 14.65 -27.00 47.91
C SER A 536 14.44 -25.62 48.53
N THR A 537 13.76 -25.51 49.68
CA THR A 537 13.50 -24.26 50.39
C THR A 537 14.37 -24.12 51.64
N ASN A 538 15.05 -22.99 51.73
CA ASN A 538 15.87 -22.53 52.85
C ASN A 538 15.10 -21.42 53.58
N ALA A 539 14.65 -21.72 54.79
CA ALA A 539 13.89 -20.82 55.64
C ALA A 539 14.79 -20.09 56.64
N PHE A 540 14.69 -18.76 56.67
CA PHE A 540 15.35 -17.89 57.64
C PHE A 540 14.29 -17.31 58.57
N ILE A 541 14.38 -17.63 59.85
CA ILE A 541 13.44 -17.19 60.87
C ILE A 541 14.14 -16.12 61.70
N ILE A 542 13.71 -14.87 61.59
CA ILE A 542 14.22 -13.78 62.41
C ILE A 542 13.31 -13.64 63.63
N SER A 543 13.89 -13.75 64.82
CA SER A 543 13.11 -13.68 66.06
C SER A 543 13.88 -13.08 67.23
N HIS A 544 13.16 -12.44 68.15
CA HIS A 544 13.63 -11.99 69.46
C HIS A 544 13.47 -13.05 70.55
N LYS A 545 12.55 -14.01 70.38
CA LYS A 545 12.32 -15.16 71.28
C LYS A 545 13.34 -16.28 71.07
N GLY A 546 14.63 -15.92 71.04
CA GLY A 546 15.72 -16.87 70.77
C GLY A 546 15.76 -18.07 71.72
N GLU A 547 15.33 -17.90 72.98
CA GLU A 547 15.32 -18.98 73.99
C GLU A 547 14.24 -20.04 73.75
N ILE A 548 13.08 -19.65 73.21
CA ILE A 548 11.95 -20.57 72.93
C ILE A 548 12.17 -21.36 71.64
N LEU A 549 12.89 -20.75 70.70
CA LEU A 549 13.15 -21.29 69.37
C LEU A 549 14.51 -21.99 69.25
N ASP A 550 15.32 -21.95 70.32
CA ASP A 550 16.63 -22.58 70.30
C ASP A 550 16.52 -24.10 70.13
N GLY A 551 17.38 -24.67 69.27
CA GLY A 551 17.37 -26.10 68.95
C GLY A 551 16.20 -26.57 68.07
N LYS A 552 15.28 -25.68 67.65
CA LYS A 552 14.19 -26.02 66.71
C LYS A 552 14.57 -25.89 65.23
N PHE A 553 15.78 -25.42 64.93
CA PHE A 553 16.26 -25.14 63.58
C PHE A 553 17.69 -25.68 63.39
N GLU A 554 18.07 -26.00 62.14
CA GLU A 554 19.36 -26.65 61.82
C GLU A 554 20.57 -25.75 62.08
N SER A 555 20.42 -24.44 61.88
CA SER A 555 21.49 -23.46 62.05
C SER A 555 21.01 -22.23 62.82
N LYS A 556 21.97 -21.51 63.40
CA LYS A 556 21.72 -20.29 64.18
C LYS A 556 22.74 -19.22 63.79
N ILE A 557 22.24 -18.03 63.45
CA ILE A 557 23.04 -16.83 63.20
C ILE A 557 22.71 -15.82 64.30
N GLU A 558 23.70 -15.47 65.12
CA GLU A 558 23.53 -14.49 66.18
C GLU A 558 24.13 -13.13 65.77
N PHE A 559 23.35 -12.07 65.85
CA PHE A 559 23.78 -10.69 65.62
C PHE A 559 24.06 -9.96 66.93
N LYS A 560 25.23 -9.32 67.02
CA LYS A 560 25.65 -8.49 68.16
C LYS A 560 26.05 -7.10 67.68
N LYS A 561 25.87 -6.09 68.54
CA LYS A 561 26.44 -4.76 68.32
C LYS A 561 27.83 -4.70 68.93
N GLU A 562 28.83 -4.48 68.10
CA GLU A 562 30.20 -4.21 68.53
C GLU A 562 30.57 -2.77 68.12
N LYS A 563 30.87 -1.91 69.11
CA LYS A 563 31.21 -0.49 68.87
C LYS A 563 30.19 0.24 67.99
N ASN A 564 28.89 0.03 68.26
CA ASN A 564 27.75 0.56 67.50
C ASN A 564 27.57 0.02 66.07
N PHE A 565 28.36 -0.96 65.64
CA PHE A 565 28.18 -1.64 64.36
C PHE A 565 27.63 -3.05 64.56
N SER A 566 26.68 -3.43 63.71
CA SER A 566 26.12 -4.78 63.68
C SER A 566 27.13 -5.76 63.08
N LYS A 567 27.36 -6.88 63.77
CA LYS A 567 28.20 -7.99 63.30
C LYS A 567 27.55 -9.33 63.62
N ILE A 568 27.84 -10.33 62.80
CA ILE A 568 27.54 -11.73 63.09
C ILE A 568 28.55 -12.19 64.14
N ALA A 569 28.07 -12.79 65.23
CA ALA A 569 28.91 -13.37 66.26
C ALA A 569 29.70 -14.55 65.70
N ALA A 570 30.97 -14.66 66.10
CA ALA A 570 31.87 -15.72 65.66
C ALA A 570 31.51 -17.08 66.27
#